data_AF-A0A849E8N4-F1
#
_entry.id   AF-A0A849E8N4-F1
#
_cell.length_a   1.000
_cell.length_b   1.000
_cell.length_c   1.000
_cell.angle_alpha   90.00
_cell.angle_beta   90.00
_cell.angle_gamma   90.00
#
_symmetry.space_group_name_H-M   'P 1'
#
loop_
_entity.id
_entity.type
_entity.pdbx_description
1 polymer ?
#
loop_
_entity_poly.entity_id
_entity_poly.type
_entity_poly.pdbx_seq_one_letter_code
_entity_poly.pdbx_strand_id
1 'polypeptide(L)'
;MTTSGKPATALTIDQVDQLTERQQAYFDKCTEKLGFVPNVLKAYAFSSVKLQAFADLYNDLMLGDSNLSKLEREMIAVAVSGVNQCYY
;
A
#
# COMPACT_ATOMS: atom_id res chain seq x y z
N MET A 1 18.26 10.16 -8.36
CA MET A 1 18.65 8.74 -8.26
C MET A 1 17.51 7.91 -8.83
N THR A 2 17.62 7.46 -10.08
CA THR A 2 16.62 6.63 -10.74
C THR A 2 16.81 5.19 -10.29
N THR A 3 15.89 4.68 -9.47
CA THR A 3 15.89 3.26 -9.08
C THR A 3 15.52 2.42 -10.31
N SER A 4 16.45 1.56 -10.73
CA SER A 4 16.38 0.68 -11.91
C SER A 4 15.37 -0.46 -11.72
N GLY A 5 14.08 -0.15 -11.64
CA GLY A 5 12.98 -1.12 -11.61
C GLY A 5 11.76 -0.62 -12.38
N LYS A 6 10.87 -1.53 -12.81
CA LYS A 6 9.60 -1.13 -13.45
C LYS A 6 8.82 -0.20 -12.49
N PRO A 7 8.25 0.91 -13.00
CA PRO A 7 7.50 1.85 -12.17
C PRO A 7 6.27 1.16 -11.57
N ALA A 8 5.85 1.61 -10.39
CA ALA A 8 4.70 1.05 -9.67
C ALA A 8 3.37 1.22 -10.44
N THR A 9 3.28 2.28 -11.26
CA THR A 9 2.12 2.60 -12.09
C THR A 9 2.60 3.07 -13.47
N ALA A 10 1.68 3.22 -14.42
CA ALA A 10 1.96 3.80 -15.74
C ALA A 10 2.01 5.34 -15.73
N LEU A 11 1.79 5.98 -14.57
CA LEU A 11 1.72 7.43 -14.45
C LEU A 11 3.09 8.00 -14.08
N THR A 12 3.44 9.14 -14.68
CA THR A 12 4.51 9.99 -14.16
C THR A 12 3.86 11.00 -13.22
N ILE A 13 4.13 10.88 -11.92
CA ILE A 13 3.54 11.72 -10.88
C ILE A 13 4.68 12.45 -10.19
N ASP A 14 4.61 13.78 -10.19
CA ASP A 14 5.58 14.62 -9.49
C ASP A 14 5.38 14.50 -7.98
N GLN A 15 6.50 14.51 -7.25
CA GLN A 15 6.51 14.49 -5.80
C GLN A 15 5.90 15.80 -5.26
N VAL A 16 4.81 15.72 -4.50
CA VAL A 16 4.16 16.89 -3.89
C VAL A 16 4.87 17.27 -2.58
N ASP A 17 5.21 16.28 -1.77
CA ASP A 17 5.89 16.44 -0.48
C ASP A 17 6.82 15.25 -0.18
N GLN A 18 7.59 15.36 0.90
CA GLN A 18 8.44 14.27 1.38
C GLN A 18 7.67 13.36 2.33
N LEU A 19 8.10 12.10 2.42
CA LEU A 19 7.59 11.18 3.44
C LEU A 19 7.90 11.71 4.84
N THR A 20 6.92 11.60 5.73
CA THR A 20 7.13 11.84 7.16
C THR A 20 7.95 10.72 7.79
N GLU A 21 8.57 10.96 8.95
CA GLU A 21 9.33 9.93 9.67
C GLU A 21 8.50 8.68 9.97
N ARG A 22 7.21 8.85 10.32
CA ARG A 22 6.28 7.74 10.55
C ARG A 22 6.06 6.90 9.28
N GLN A 23 5.98 7.54 8.12
CA GLN A 23 5.78 6.84 6.85
C GLN A 23 7.05 6.13 6.39
N GLN A 24 8.22 6.73 6.60
CA GLN A 24 9.49 6.05 6.37
C GLN A 24 9.62 4.81 7.25
N ALA A 25 9.34 4.93 8.55
CA ALA A 25 9.34 3.79 9.46
C ALA A 25 8.34 2.70 9.04
N TYR A 26 7.21 3.07 8.45
CA TYR A 26 6.24 2.11 7.90
C TYR A 26 6.83 1.36 6.70
N PHE A 27 7.54 2.04 5.79
CA PHE A 27 8.21 1.40 4.65
C PHE A 27 9.36 0.48 5.09
N ASP A 28 10.11 0.90 6.11
CA ASP A 28 11.18 0.09 6.68
C ASP A 28 10.60 -1.19 7.30
N LYS A 29 9.48 -1.08 8.02
CA LYS A 29 8.75 -2.22 8.57
C LYS A 29 8.21 -3.15 7.47
N CYS A 30 7.71 -2.62 6.35
CA CYS A 30 7.34 -3.44 5.19
C CYS A 30 8.55 -4.21 4.65
N THR A 31 9.69 -3.56 4.51
CA THR A 31 10.93 -4.21 4.05
C THR A 31 11.39 -5.29 5.04
N GLU A 32 11.34 -5.02 6.34
CA GLU A 32 11.71 -5.99 7.38
C GLU A 32 10.79 -7.22 7.40
N LYS A 33 9.46 -7.02 7.29
CA LYS A 33 8.49 -8.11 7.43
C LYS A 33 8.17 -8.84 6.12
N LEU A 34 8.21 -8.13 4.99
CA LEU A 34 7.78 -8.64 3.68
C LEU A 34 8.97 -8.81 2.71
N GLY A 35 10.14 -8.24 3.02
CA GLY A 35 11.30 -8.22 2.13
C GLY A 35 11.24 -7.13 1.05
N PHE A 36 10.15 -6.37 0.96
CA PHE A 36 9.97 -5.27 0.00
C PHE A 36 8.87 -4.29 0.46
N VAL A 37 8.82 -3.11 -0.17
CA VAL A 37 7.70 -2.17 -0.05
C VAL A 37 6.66 -2.46 -1.15
N PRO A 38 5.40 -2.80 -0.81
CA PRO A 38 4.33 -2.99 -1.79
C PRO A 38 4.18 -1.80 -2.74
N ASN A 39 3.96 -2.07 -4.03
CA ASN A 39 3.92 -1.00 -5.04
C ASN A 39 2.72 -0.07 -4.86
N VAL A 40 1.60 -0.52 -4.29
CA VAL A 40 0.48 0.35 -3.94
C VAL A 40 0.91 1.46 -2.97
N LEU A 41 1.76 1.17 -1.98
CA LEU A 41 2.27 2.21 -1.07
C LEU A 41 3.18 3.19 -1.81
N LYS A 42 4.05 2.68 -2.70
CA LYS A 42 4.89 3.53 -3.55
C LYS A 42 4.05 4.42 -4.48
N ALA A 43 2.93 3.91 -4.99
CA ALA A 43 2.02 4.66 -5.86
C ALA A 43 1.34 5.83 -5.14
N TYR A 44 1.13 5.75 -3.82
CA TYR A 44 0.61 6.86 -3.01
C TYR A 44 1.72 7.76 -2.42
N ALA A 45 2.99 7.32 -2.46
CA ALA A 45 4.11 7.99 -1.80
C ALA A 45 4.47 9.39 -2.35
N PHE A 46 3.86 9.82 -3.46
CA PHE A 46 4.02 11.18 -3.98
C PHE A 46 3.35 12.24 -3.09
N SER A 47 2.42 11.83 -2.20
CA SER A 47 1.73 12.71 -1.26
C SER A 47 1.55 12.04 0.10
N SER A 48 2.18 12.58 1.13
CA SER A 48 2.14 12.11 2.51
C SER A 48 0.70 11.97 3.03
N VAL A 49 -0.14 12.97 2.80
CA VAL A 49 -1.55 12.95 3.26
C VAL A 49 -2.32 11.81 2.61
N LYS A 50 -2.11 11.56 1.32
CA LYS A 50 -2.81 10.48 0.60
C LYS A 50 -2.31 9.10 1.02
N LEU A 51 -1.00 8.94 1.17
CA LEU A 51 -0.40 7.71 1.69
C LEU A 51 -0.92 7.38 3.09
N GLN A 52 -0.98 8.38 3.98
CA GLN A 52 -1.48 8.19 5.33
C GLN A 52 -2.94 7.76 5.33
N ALA A 53 -3.79 8.45 4.58
CA ALA A 53 -5.22 8.11 4.48
C ALA A 53 -5.45 6.70 3.94
N PHE A 54 -4.70 6.29 2.90
CA PHE A 54 -4.76 4.92 2.37
C PHE A 54 -4.32 3.89 3.42
N ALA A 55 -3.18 4.12 4.08
CA ALA A 55 -2.65 3.19 5.08
C ALA A 55 -3.58 3.05 6.28
N ASP A 56 -4.18 4.14 6.76
CA ASP A 56 -5.10 4.09 7.89
C ASP A 56 -6.36 3.30 7.55
N LEU A 57 -6.96 3.55 6.37
CA LEU A 57 -8.12 2.79 5.90
C LEU A 57 -7.80 1.30 5.76
N TYR A 58 -6.69 0.97 5.08
CA TYR A 58 -6.30 -0.41 4.86
C TYR A 58 -6.03 -1.15 6.18
N ASN A 59 -5.26 -0.53 7.09
CA ASN A 59 -4.88 -1.15 8.34
C ASN A 59 -6.09 -1.36 9.25
N ASP A 60 -7.03 -0.41 9.30
CA ASP A 60 -8.26 -0.56 10.07
C ASP A 60 -9.09 -1.74 9.54
N LEU A 61 -9.37 -1.77 8.23
CA LEU A 61 -10.18 -2.82 7.63
C LEU A 61 -9.52 -4.21 7.68
N MET A 62 -8.22 -4.31 7.37
CA MET A 62 -7.55 -5.60 7.16
C MET A 62 -6.86 -6.14 8.41
N LEU A 63 -6.46 -5.28 9.34
CA LEU A 63 -5.67 -5.66 10.52
C LEU A 63 -6.34 -5.29 11.84
N GLY A 64 -7.28 -4.34 11.84
CA GLY A 64 -8.04 -3.93 13.01
C GLY A 64 -9.05 -4.97 13.49
N ASP A 65 -9.72 -4.62 14.59
CA ASP A 65 -10.75 -5.44 15.22
C ASP A 65 -11.94 -5.64 14.29
N SER A 66 -12.36 -6.90 14.15
CA SER A 66 -13.46 -7.27 13.28
C SER A 66 -14.02 -8.62 13.69
N ASN A 67 -15.30 -8.84 13.41
CA ASN A 67 -15.93 -10.16 13.51
C ASN A 67 -15.46 -11.10 12.38
N LEU A 68 -14.70 -10.59 11.41
CA LEU A 68 -14.07 -11.38 10.35
C LEU A 68 -12.60 -11.62 10.69
N SER A 69 -12.18 -12.87 10.55
CA SER A 69 -10.77 -13.23 10.59
C SER A 69 -9.99 -12.52 9.48
N LYS A 70 -8.66 -12.48 9.62
CA LYS A 70 -7.78 -11.93 8.56
C LYS A 70 -7.95 -12.70 7.25
N LEU A 71 -8.10 -14.03 7.33
CA LEU A 71 -8.29 -14.88 6.15
C LEU A 71 -9.61 -14.59 5.44
N GLU A 72 -10.73 -14.44 6.16
CA GLU A 72 -12.04 -14.12 5.56
C GLU A 72 -12.03 -12.76 4.83
N ARG A 73 -11.32 -11.77 5.40
CA ARG A 73 -11.13 -10.47 4.74
C ARG A 73 -10.36 -10.61 3.43
N GLU A 74 -9.28 -11.39 3.42
CA GLU A 74 -8.52 -11.68 2.19
C GLU A 74 -9.34 -12.49 1.17
N MET A 75 -10.20 -13.42 1.61
CA MET A 75 -11.10 -14.15 0.71
C MET A 75 -12.06 -13.19 -0.03
N ILE A 76 -12.60 -12.20 0.69
CA ILE A 76 -13.43 -11.14 0.08
C ILE A 76 -12.58 -10.32 -0.90
N ALA A 77 -11.38 -9.90 -0.51
CA ALA A 77 -10.49 -9.13 -1.37
C ALA A 77 -10.21 -9.87 -2.70
N VAL A 78 -9.84 -11.16 -2.63
CA VAL A 78 -9.57 -11.98 -3.82
C VAL A 78 -10.81 -12.19 -4.69
N ALA A 79 -11.97 -12.47 -4.09
CA ALA A 79 -13.21 -12.64 -4.83
C ALA A 79 -13.62 -11.36 -5.59
N VAL A 80 -13.55 -10.20 -4.90
CA VAL A 80 -13.84 -8.89 -5.50
C VAL A 80 -12.83 -8.55 -6.60
N SER A 81 -11.54 -8.78 -6.38
CA SER A 81 -10.51 -8.58 -7.40
C SER A 81 -10.70 -9.48 -8.62
N GLY A 82 -11.08 -10.74 -8.41
CA GLY A 82 -11.36 -11.69 -9.49
C GLY A 82 -12.54 -11.25 -10.37
N VAL A 83 -13.62 -10.77 -9.76
CA VAL A 83 -14.78 -10.21 -10.50
C VAL A 83 -14.37 -8.97 -11.30
N ASN A 84 -13.55 -8.10 -10.71
CA ASN A 84 -13.12 -6.85 -11.35
C ASN A 84 -11.93 -7.00 -12.30
N GLN A 85 -11.37 -8.20 -12.45
CA GLN A 85 -10.15 -8.45 -13.24
C GLN A 85 -8.99 -7.53 -12.80
N CYS A 86 -8.88 -7.25 -11.50
CA CYS A 86 -7.81 -6.44 -10.92
C CYS A 86 -6.56 -7.31 -10.76
N TYR A 87 -5.55 -7.06 -11.60
CA TYR A 87 -4.34 -7.91 -11.67
C TYR A 87 -3.36 -7.72 -10.51
N TYR A 88 -3.24 -6.49 -10.02
CA TYR A 88 -2.39 -6.17 -8.87
C TYR A 88 -3.03 -6.72 -7.59
#